data_AF-A0A352J767-F1
#
_entry.id   AF-A0A352J767-F1
#
_cell.length_a   1.000
_cell.length_b   1.000
_cell.length_c   1.000
_cell.angle_alpha   90.00
_cell.angle_beta   90.00
_cell.angle_gamma   90.00
#
_symmetry.space_group_name_H-M   'P 1'
#
loop_
_entity.id
_entity.type
_entity.pdbx_description
1 polymer ?
#
loop_
_entity_poly.entity_id
_entity_poly.type
_entity_poly.pdbx_seq_one_letter_code
_entity_poly.pdbx_strand_id
1 'polypeptide(L)'
;SIILSLLIVLAVYMLITFIAMSSVPARELADSQTPLALILERTVIGVAGGTIIKLGIMVSVLGASLSWILLSVETLYAAAKDGVLPQTFRKINRKGTPVNALLLTQCFTQLFLLSILSPQLNETYLAAITIATTLVLIPYLLSSLYAVKVTLSRWRKESHHHLVIA
;
A
#
# COMPACT_ATOMS: atom_id res chain seq x y z
N SER A 1 10.99 -10.22 -10.96
CA SER A 1 10.19 -11.08 -10.06
C SER A 1 9.81 -10.32 -8.81
N ILE A 2 8.55 -10.39 -8.37
CA ILE A 2 8.06 -9.73 -7.13
C ILE A 2 8.95 -10.06 -5.93
N ILE A 3 9.42 -11.31 -5.84
CA ILE A 3 10.29 -11.80 -4.77
C ILE A 3 11.62 -11.01 -4.69
N LEU A 4 12.25 -10.72 -5.84
CA LEU A 4 13.51 -9.98 -5.86
C LEU A 4 13.29 -8.53 -5.40
N SER A 5 12.22 -7.88 -5.90
CA SER A 5 11.85 -6.53 -5.48
C SER A 5 11.57 -6.47 -3.97
N LEU A 6 10.86 -7.47 -3.44
CA LEU A 6 10.57 -7.57 -2.00
C LEU A 6 11.87 -7.70 -1.18
N LEU A 7 12.79 -8.58 -1.57
CA LEU A 7 14.06 -8.78 -0.86
C LEU A 7 14.93 -7.51 -0.88
N ILE A 8 15.00 -6.82 -2.02
CA ILE A 8 15.74 -5.57 -2.14
C ILE A 8 15.15 -4.50 -1.22
N VAL A 9 13.83 -4.30 -1.25
CA VAL A 9 13.14 -3.32 -0.40
C VAL A 9 13.34 -3.64 1.08
N LEU A 10 13.23 -4.92 1.46
CA LEU A 10 13.46 -5.37 2.82
C LEU A 10 14.90 -5.09 3.28
N ALA A 11 15.90 -5.42 2.46
CA ALA A 11 17.30 -5.19 2.78
C ALA A 11 17.60 -3.68 2.94
N VAL A 12 17.10 -2.85 2.01
CA VAL A 12 17.23 -1.39 2.08
C VAL A 12 16.54 -0.85 3.33
N TYR A 13 15.32 -1.30 3.65
CA TYR A 13 14.60 -0.89 4.86
C TYR A 13 15.37 -1.22 6.14
N MET A 14 15.88 -2.45 6.26
CA MET A 14 16.68 -2.88 7.42
C MET A 14 17.95 -2.05 7.57
N LEU A 15 18.66 -1.80 6.47
CA LEU A 15 19.89 -1.01 6.47
C LEU A 15 19.63 0.44 6.89
N ILE A 16 18.56 1.04 6.37
CA ILE A 16 18.15 2.40 6.72
C ILE A 16 17.79 2.50 8.22
N THR A 17 16.96 1.58 8.73
CA THR A 17 16.58 1.55 10.14
C THR A 17 17.79 1.34 11.05
N PHE A 18 18.72 0.45 10.66
CA PHE A 18 19.94 0.21 11.41
C PHE A 18 20.83 1.46 11.48
N ILE A 19 21.06 2.15 10.35
CA ILE A 19 21.82 3.40 10.31
C ILE A 19 21.13 4.48 11.15
N ALA A 20 19.81 4.61 11.05
CA ALA A 20 19.04 5.59 11.80
C ALA A 20 19.21 5.40 13.31
N MET A 21 19.01 4.18 13.81
CA MET A 21 19.15 3.86 15.23
C MET A 21 20.59 3.92 15.72
N SER A 22 21.58 3.67 14.85
CA SER A 22 23.00 3.78 15.19
C SER A 22 23.49 5.22 15.25
N SER A 23 22.90 6.14 14.49
CA SER A 23 23.44 7.49 14.31
C SER A 23 22.83 8.55 15.22
N VAL A 24 21.59 8.37 15.68
CA VAL A 24 20.84 9.41 16.41
C VAL A 24 20.17 8.82 17.64
N PRO A 25 20.21 9.49 18.82
CA PRO A 25 19.49 9.03 20.01
C PRO A 25 18.00 8.82 19.73
N ALA A 26 17.43 7.71 20.23
CA ALA A 26 16.04 7.33 19.99
C ALA A 26 15.02 8.43 20.33
N ARG A 27 15.33 9.28 21.31
CA ARG A 27 14.47 10.41 21.72
C ARG A 27 14.38 11.51 20.66
N GLU A 28 15.47 11.82 19.98
CA GLU A 28 15.47 12.82 18.90
C GLU A 28 14.82 12.27 17.62
N LEU A 29 14.94 10.96 17.37
CA LEU A 29 14.22 10.30 16.27
C LEU A 29 12.71 10.28 16.50
N ALA A 30 12.26 10.13 17.75
CA ALA A 30 10.85 10.10 18.11
C ALA A 30 10.16 11.48 17.96
N ASP A 31 10.89 12.57 18.23
CA ASP A 31 10.36 13.93 18.07
C ASP A 31 10.47 14.45 16.62
N SER A 32 11.20 13.75 15.74
CA SER A 32 11.40 14.15 14.35
C SER A 32 10.34 13.59 13.42
N GLN A 33 9.64 14.48 12.71
CA GLN A 33 8.70 14.07 11.65
C GLN A 33 9.39 13.49 10.41
N THR A 34 10.68 13.75 10.21
CA THR A 34 11.46 13.23 9.07
C THR A 34 12.82 12.69 9.53
N PRO A 35 12.85 11.49 10.15
CA PRO A 35 14.07 10.92 10.72
C PRO A 35 15.24 10.86 9.74
N LEU A 36 14.98 10.49 8.48
CA LEU A 36 16.01 10.41 7.44
C LEU A 36 16.61 11.77 7.08
N ALA A 37 15.78 12.80 7.00
CA ALA A 37 16.30 14.14 6.73
C ALA A 37 17.17 14.62 7.90
N LEU A 38 16.75 14.36 9.15
CA LEU A 38 17.53 14.70 10.34
C LEU A 38 18.89 14.00 10.36
N ILE A 39 18.95 12.72 9.99
CA ILE A 39 20.20 11.96 9.91
C ILE A 39 21.12 12.61 8.86
N LEU A 40 20.62 12.93 7.67
CA LEU A 40 21.45 13.53 6.62
C LEU A 40 21.92 14.94 6.99
N GLU A 41 21.09 15.73 7.67
CA GLU A 41 21.48 17.05 8.19
C GLU A 41 22.66 16.99 9.17
N ARG A 42 22.80 15.87 9.91
CA ARG A 42 23.90 15.60 10.85
C ARG A 42 25.13 14.94 10.21
N THR A 43 25.04 14.52 8.95
CA THR A 43 26.17 13.93 8.19
C THR A 43 26.95 14.99 7.40
N VAL A 44 28.00 14.56 6.69
CA VAL A 44 28.90 15.42 5.88
C VAL A 44 28.15 16.25 4.82
N ILE A 45 26.95 15.82 4.40
CA ILE A 45 26.13 16.51 3.39
C ILE A 45 25.43 17.76 3.99
N GLY A 46 25.27 17.81 5.31
CA GLY A 46 24.68 18.95 6.02
C GLY A 46 23.23 19.25 5.61
N VAL A 47 22.81 20.51 5.80
CA VAL A 47 21.43 20.98 5.57
C VAL A 47 20.93 20.70 4.15
N ALA A 48 21.82 20.77 3.15
CA ALA A 48 21.48 20.49 1.76
C ALA A 48 20.98 19.04 1.57
N GLY A 49 21.55 18.08 2.29
CA GLY A 49 21.11 16.67 2.26
C GLY A 49 19.71 16.48 2.82
N GLY A 50 19.39 17.18 3.92
CA GLY A 50 18.06 17.20 4.51
C GLY A 50 16.99 17.71 3.54
N THR A 51 17.26 18.83 2.87
CA THR A 51 16.33 19.43 1.90
C THR A 51 16.08 18.52 0.70
N ILE A 52 17.12 17.88 0.15
CA ILE A 52 16.98 16.94 -0.98
C ILE A 52 16.09 15.75 -0.59
N ILE A 53 16.28 15.17 0.60
CA ILE A 53 15.46 14.06 1.07
C ILE A 53 14.00 14.49 1.29
N LYS A 54 13.77 15.66 1.89
CA LYS A 54 12.40 16.19 2.08
C LYS A 54 11.68 16.34 0.73
N LEU A 55 12.36 16.89 -0.29
CA LEU A 55 11.81 17.00 -1.65
C LEU A 55 11.58 15.62 -2.30
N GLY A 56 12.53 14.69 -2.14
CA GLY A 56 12.40 13.33 -2.65
C GLY A 56 11.20 12.59 -2.05
N ILE A 57 10.98 12.73 -0.74
CA ILE A 57 9.82 12.15 -0.05
C ILE A 57 8.53 12.78 -0.58
N MET A 58 8.46 14.10 -0.78
CA MET A 58 7.28 14.73 -1.36
C MET A 58 6.91 14.14 -2.73
N VAL A 59 7.89 14.00 -3.64
CA VAL A 59 7.65 13.39 -4.95
C VAL A 59 7.26 11.91 -4.83
N SER A 60 7.91 11.16 -3.94
CA SER A 60 7.62 9.75 -3.69
C SER A 60 6.20 9.54 -3.16
N VAL A 61 5.76 10.37 -2.21
CA VAL A 61 4.42 10.29 -1.64
C VAL A 61 3.39 10.59 -2.72
N LEU A 62 3.59 11.61 -3.55
CA LEU A 62 2.68 11.91 -4.66
C LEU A 62 2.56 10.73 -5.64
N GLY A 63 3.67 10.10 -6.02
CA GLY A 63 3.67 8.92 -6.89
C GLY A 63 2.98 7.72 -6.26
N ALA A 64 3.23 7.47 -4.97
CA ALA A 64 2.59 6.41 -4.21
C ALA A 64 1.07 6.63 -4.08
N SER A 65 0.65 7.86 -3.78
CA SER A 65 -0.77 8.23 -3.71
C SER A 65 -1.48 7.99 -5.05
N LEU A 66 -0.86 8.38 -6.16
CA LEU A 66 -1.44 8.16 -7.49
C LEU A 66 -1.56 6.66 -7.82
N SER A 67 -0.55 5.87 -7.44
CA SER A 67 -0.55 4.42 -7.62
C SER A 67 -1.68 3.75 -6.82
N TRP A 68 -1.91 4.21 -5.59
CA TRP A 68 -2.98 3.68 -4.74
C TRP A 68 -4.38 4.02 -5.29
N ILE A 69 -4.57 5.23 -5.80
CA ILE A 69 -5.84 5.65 -6.44
C ILE A 69 -6.12 4.76 -7.66
N LEU A 70 -5.11 4.53 -8.52
CA LEU A 70 -5.26 3.66 -9.69
C LEU A 70 -5.63 2.23 -9.28
N LEU A 71 -4.97 1.69 -8.27
CA LEU A 71 -5.28 0.37 -7.72
C LEU A 71 -6.73 0.28 -7.20
N SER A 72 -7.19 1.27 -6.45
CA SER A 72 -8.59 1.34 -5.97
C SER A 72 -9.60 1.42 -7.13
N VAL A 73 -9.28 2.17 -8.17
CA VAL A 73 -10.15 2.32 -9.35
C VAL A 73 -10.20 1.02 -10.16
N GLU A 74 -9.05 0.36 -10.36
CA GLU A 74 -8.96 -0.91 -11.09
C GLU A 74 -9.69 -2.05 -10.37
N THR A 75 -9.54 -2.12 -9.05
CA THR A 75 -10.25 -3.11 -8.21
C THR A 75 -11.77 -2.90 -8.24
N LEU A 76 -12.25 -1.66 -8.12
CA LEU A 76 -13.67 -1.33 -8.26
C LEU A 76 -14.20 -1.65 -9.66
N TYR A 77 -13.42 -1.36 -10.70
CA TYR A 77 -13.77 -1.67 -12.08
C TYR A 77 -13.86 -3.18 -12.33
N ALA A 78 -12.90 -3.96 -11.83
CA ALA A 78 -12.92 -5.42 -11.90
C ALA A 78 -14.16 -5.98 -11.19
N ALA A 79 -14.46 -5.51 -9.98
CA ALA A 79 -15.66 -5.91 -9.25
C ALA A 79 -16.97 -5.55 -9.98
N ALA A 80 -17.03 -4.40 -10.67
CA ALA A 80 -18.17 -4.03 -11.50
C ALA A 80 -18.28 -4.86 -12.80
N LYS A 81 -17.15 -5.32 -13.35
CA LYS A 81 -17.13 -6.23 -14.50
C LYS A 81 -17.64 -7.63 -14.12
N ASP A 82 -17.31 -8.08 -12.92
CA ASP A 82 -17.73 -9.36 -12.36
C ASP A 82 -19.18 -9.35 -11.81
N GLY A 83 -19.87 -8.21 -11.93
CA GLY A 83 -21.29 -8.06 -11.56
C GLY A 83 -21.56 -7.85 -10.07
N VAL A 84 -20.51 -7.67 -9.26
CA VAL A 84 -20.61 -7.45 -7.81
C VAL A 84 -21.03 -6.01 -7.49
N LEU A 85 -20.67 -5.05 -8.35
CA LEU A 85 -21.02 -3.64 -8.20
C LEU A 85 -22.01 -3.14 -9.27
N PRO A 86 -22.78 -2.07 -8.98
CA PRO A 86 -23.70 -1.46 -9.95
C PRO A 86 -23.03 -1.12 -11.28
N GLN A 87 -23.77 -1.27 -12.38
CA GLN A 87 -23.27 -1.04 -13.75
C GLN A 87 -22.73 0.39 -13.97
N THR A 88 -23.11 1.34 -13.13
CA THR A 88 -22.59 2.71 -13.13
C THR A 88 -21.06 2.78 -12.93
N PHE A 89 -20.45 1.83 -12.22
CA PHE A 89 -18.98 1.78 -12.03
C PHE A 89 -18.23 1.15 -13.21
N ARG A 90 -18.93 0.46 -14.10
CA ARG A 90 -18.37 -0.14 -15.31
C ARG A 90 -18.15 0.89 -16.44
N LYS A 91 -18.75 2.08 -16.33
CA LYS A 91 -18.67 3.13 -17.35
C LYS A 91 -17.28 3.78 -17.34
N ILE A 92 -16.52 3.54 -18.40
CA ILE A 92 -15.18 4.12 -18.64
C ILE A 92 -15.26 5.33 -19.55
N ASN A 93 -14.34 6.29 -19.38
CA ASN A 93 -14.19 7.43 -20.30
C ASN A 93 -13.36 7.04 -21.55
N ARG A 94 -13.17 8.01 -22.47
CA ARG A 94 -12.38 7.84 -23.71
C ARG A 94 -10.91 7.45 -23.47
N LYS A 95 -10.39 7.65 -22.24
CA LYS A 95 -9.03 7.29 -21.82
C LYS A 95 -8.98 5.96 -21.06
N GLY A 96 -10.08 5.20 -21.02
CA GLY A 96 -10.15 3.90 -20.35
C GLY A 96 -10.29 3.98 -18.83
N THR A 97 -10.46 5.17 -18.24
CA THR A 97 -10.56 5.33 -16.78
C THR A 97 -12.02 5.31 -16.32
N PRO A 98 -12.39 4.52 -15.30
CA PRO A 98 -13.71 4.57 -14.68
C PRO A 98 -13.87 5.83 -13.82
N VAL A 99 -14.45 6.88 -14.41
CA VAL A 99 -14.60 8.21 -13.77
C VAL A 99 -15.48 8.16 -12.53
N ASN A 100 -16.52 7.33 -12.53
CA ASN A 100 -17.44 7.21 -11.39
C ASN A 100 -16.75 6.59 -10.16
N ALA A 101 -15.86 5.61 -10.36
CA ALA A 101 -15.07 5.04 -9.28
C ALA A 101 -14.08 6.07 -8.73
N LEU A 102 -13.42 6.82 -9.61
CA LEU A 102 -12.48 7.87 -9.23
C LEU A 102 -13.15 9.00 -8.43
N LEU A 103 -14.31 9.47 -8.88
CA LEU A 103 -15.07 10.51 -8.18
C LEU A 103 -15.56 10.02 -6.82
N LEU A 104 -15.99 8.76 -6.72
CA LEU A 104 -16.38 8.16 -5.46
C LEU A 104 -15.20 8.13 -4.47
N THR A 105 -14.06 7.58 -4.88
CA THR A 105 -12.86 7.53 -4.02
C THR A 105 -12.43 8.93 -3.59
N GLN A 106 -12.46 9.90 -4.50
CA GLN A 106 -12.08 11.28 -4.19
C GLN A 106 -13.07 11.93 -3.20
N CYS A 107 -14.37 11.70 -3.38
CA CYS A 107 -15.40 12.19 -2.46
C CYS A 107 -15.17 11.65 -1.03
N PHE A 108 -14.94 10.35 -0.90
CA PHE A 108 -14.61 9.76 0.40
C PHE A 108 -13.32 10.35 0.99
N THR A 109 -12.25 10.46 0.20
CA THR A 109 -10.99 11.07 0.67
C THR A 109 -11.21 12.49 1.20
N GLN A 110 -11.97 13.33 0.50
CA GLN A 110 -12.28 14.68 0.96
C GLN A 110 -13.10 14.68 2.26
N LEU A 111 -14.10 13.81 2.37
CA LEU A 111 -14.90 13.66 3.60
C LEU A 111 -14.04 13.25 4.80
N PHE A 112 -13.12 12.30 4.62
CA PHE A 112 -12.20 11.89 5.68
C PHE A 112 -11.19 12.99 6.03
N LEU A 113 -10.68 13.74 5.06
CA LEU A 113 -9.80 14.88 5.32
C LEU A 113 -10.50 15.93 6.19
N LEU A 114 -11.76 16.25 5.89
CA LEU A 114 -12.57 17.17 6.71
C LEU A 114 -12.79 16.65 8.13
N SER A 115 -12.87 15.33 8.30
CA SER A 115 -13.02 14.71 9.62
C SER A 115 -11.78 14.91 10.48
N ILE A 116 -10.57 14.93 9.91
CA ILE A 116 -9.32 15.11 10.68
C ILE A 116 -9.21 16.52 11.28
N LEU A 117 -9.90 17.53 10.73
CA LEU A 117 -9.84 18.91 11.24
C LEU A 117 -10.41 19.06 12.66
N SER A 118 -11.27 18.15 13.11
CA SER A 118 -11.84 18.17 14.46
C SER A 118 -11.12 17.15 15.36
N PRO A 119 -10.62 17.53 16.55
CA PRO A 119 -9.92 16.62 17.46
C PRO A 119 -10.71 15.36 17.81
N GLN A 120 -12.04 15.47 18.01
CA GLN A 120 -12.91 14.33 18.33
C GLN A 120 -13.05 13.36 17.15
N LEU A 121 -13.03 13.89 15.93
CA LEU A 121 -13.14 13.10 14.71
C LEU A 121 -11.78 12.52 14.29
N ASN A 122 -10.67 13.09 14.73
CA ASN A 122 -9.33 12.54 14.49
C ASN A 122 -9.13 11.17 15.16
N GLU A 123 -9.54 11.00 16.42
CA GLU A 123 -9.50 9.69 17.09
C GLU A 123 -10.36 8.65 16.37
N THR A 124 -11.55 9.07 15.92
CA THR A 124 -12.46 8.23 15.13
C THR A 124 -11.83 7.84 13.78
N TYR A 125 -11.11 8.76 13.15
CA TYR A 125 -10.36 8.53 11.91
C TYR A 125 -9.24 7.51 12.11
N LEU A 126 -8.45 7.62 13.19
CA LEU A 126 -7.40 6.65 13.51
C LEU A 126 -7.96 5.24 13.79
N ALA A 127 -9.08 5.16 14.51
CA ALA A 127 -9.80 3.91 14.70
C ALA A 127 -10.26 3.31 13.35
N ALA A 128 -10.84 4.12 12.47
CA ALA A 128 -11.27 3.68 11.15
C ALA A 128 -10.11 3.16 10.28
N ILE A 129 -8.94 3.84 10.28
CA ILE A 129 -7.74 3.36 9.58
C ILE A 129 -7.27 2.01 10.15
N THR A 130 -7.28 1.87 11.47
CA THR A 130 -6.83 0.64 12.13
C THR A 130 -7.69 -0.55 11.73
N ILE A 131 -9.01 -0.36 11.74
CA ILE A 131 -9.97 -1.37 11.28
C ILE A 131 -9.76 -1.67 9.79
N ALA A 132 -9.64 -0.64 8.94
CA ALA A 132 -9.43 -0.81 7.51
C ALA A 132 -8.13 -1.58 7.20
N THR A 133 -7.03 -1.26 7.87
CA THR A 133 -5.73 -1.93 7.71
C THR A 133 -5.81 -3.39 8.15
N THR A 134 -6.52 -3.66 9.25
CA THR A 134 -6.76 -5.03 9.72
C THR A 134 -7.60 -5.81 8.71
N LEU A 135 -8.57 -5.15 8.06
CA LEU A 135 -9.42 -5.77 7.05
C LEU A 135 -8.64 -6.25 5.82
N VAL A 136 -7.50 -5.61 5.48
CA VAL A 136 -6.61 -6.03 4.39
C VAL A 136 -5.99 -7.41 4.66
N LEU A 137 -5.89 -7.85 5.92
CA LEU A 137 -5.40 -9.19 6.25
C LEU A 137 -6.34 -10.31 5.77
N ILE A 138 -7.65 -10.04 5.70
CA ILE A 138 -8.65 -11.02 5.26
C ILE A 138 -8.42 -11.45 3.79
N PRO A 139 -8.38 -10.55 2.78
CA PRO A 139 -8.11 -10.95 1.40
C PRO A 139 -6.72 -11.55 1.22
N TYR A 140 -5.71 -11.15 2.01
CA TYR A 140 -4.39 -11.80 1.99
C TYR A 140 -4.45 -13.24 2.49
N LEU A 141 -5.16 -13.49 3.59
CA LEU A 141 -5.37 -14.84 4.10
C LEU A 141 -6.13 -15.71 3.09
N LEU A 142 -7.22 -15.19 2.52
CA LEU A 142 -8.00 -15.91 1.50
C LEU A 142 -7.16 -16.22 0.25
N SER A 143 -6.34 -15.27 -0.20
CA SER A 143 -5.45 -15.48 -1.35
C SER A 143 -4.40 -16.58 -1.08
N SER A 144 -3.82 -16.59 0.12
CA SER A 144 -2.88 -17.62 0.55
C SER A 144 -3.54 -19.00 0.64
N LEU A 145 -4.71 -19.09 1.27
CA LEU A 145 -5.48 -20.34 1.36
C LEU A 145 -5.91 -20.85 -0.02
N TYR A 146 -6.30 -19.96 -0.92
CA TYR A 146 -6.65 -20.32 -2.29
C TYR A 146 -5.42 -20.87 -3.05
N ALA A 147 -4.25 -20.27 -2.92
CA ALA A 147 -3.01 -20.76 -3.52
C ALA A 147 -2.65 -22.17 -3.02
N VAL A 148 -2.80 -22.43 -1.71
CA VAL A 148 -2.60 -23.76 -1.12
C VAL A 148 -3.61 -24.76 -1.67
N LYS A 149 -4.91 -24.41 -1.69
CA LYS A 149 -5.96 -25.27 -2.24
C LYS A 149 -5.73 -25.61 -3.71
N VAL A 150 -5.34 -24.64 -4.53
CA VAL A 150 -5.03 -24.86 -5.95
C VAL A 150 -3.85 -25.80 -6.12
N THR A 151 -2.79 -25.62 -5.32
CA THR A 151 -1.59 -26.47 -5.38
C THR A 151 -1.90 -27.91 -4.96
N LEU A 152 -2.64 -28.10 -3.87
CA LEU A 152 -3.10 -29.43 -3.42
C LEU A 152 -4.02 -30.11 -4.43
N SER A 153 -4.92 -29.34 -5.07
CA SER A 153 -5.84 -29.87 -6.09
C SER A 153 -5.10 -30.30 -7.36
N ARG A 154 -4.07 -29.54 -7.78
CA ARG A 154 -3.18 -29.90 -8.89
C ARG A 154 -2.40 -31.18 -8.58
N TRP A 155 -1.79 -31.26 -7.40
CA TRP A 155 -1.05 -32.44 -6.96
C TRP A 155 -1.92 -33.72 -6.93
N ARG A 156 -3.19 -33.60 -6.50
CA ARG A 156 -4.14 -34.72 -6.54
C ARG A 156 -4.50 -35.16 -7.96
N LYS A 157 -4.60 -34.23 -8.92
CA LYS A 157 -4.88 -34.58 -10.34
C LYS A 157 -3.68 -35.25 -11.01
N GLU A 158 -2.45 -34.85 -10.72
CA GLU A 158 -1.24 -35.50 -11.22
C GLU A 158 -1.15 -36.97 -10.74
N SER A 159 -1.43 -37.25 -9.47
CA SER A 159 -1.40 -38.63 -8.93
C SER A 159 -2.41 -39.59 -9.57
N HIS A 160 -3.52 -39.11 -10.11
CA HIS A 160 -4.48 -39.96 -10.83
C HIS A 160 -4.02 -40.30 -12.26
N HIS A 161 -3.18 -39.48 -12.89
CA HIS A 161 -2.67 -39.78 -14.23
C HIS A 161 -1.57 -40.87 -14.22
N HIS A 162 -0.81 -41.02 -13.14
CA HIS A 162 0.22 -42.06 -13.04
C HIS A 162 -0.32 -43.47 -12.74
N LEU A 163 -1.57 -43.59 -12.25
CA LEU A 163 -2.22 -44.89 -11.98
C LEU A 163 -3.02 -45.44 -13.16
N VAL A 164 -3.30 -44.63 -14.19
CA VAL A 164 -4.07 -45.05 -15.38
C VAL A 164 -3.16 -45.49 -16.54
N ILE A 165 -1.85 -45.28 -16.42
CA ILE A 165 -0.84 -45.59 -17.45
C ILE A 165 0.10 -46.74 -16.99
N ALA A 166 -0.18 -47.37 -15.85
CA ALA A 166 0.60 -48.49 -15.30
C ALA A 166 -0.22 -49.79 -15.31
#